data_AF-A0A1V1P5U3-F1
#
_entry.id   AF-A0A1V1P5U3-F1
#
_cell.length_a   1.000
_cell.length_b   1.000
_cell.length_c   1.000
_cell.angle_alpha   90.00
_cell.angle_beta   90.00
_cell.angle_gamma   90.00
#
_symmetry.space_group_name_H-M   'P 1'
#
loop_
_entity.id
_entity.type
_entity.pdbx_description
1 polymer ?
#
loop_
_entity_poly.entity_id
_entity_poly.type
_entity_poly.pdbx_seq_one_letter_code
_entity_poly.pdbx_strand_id
1 'polypeptide(L)'
;MAKKDLDSLINFIKFLAEKTDQARVDKAKKMLKASHFKLFSEFNDDHLVGVVKSQTDPDLVYSCRIDKTGNFSCCTQNLYSCGGLRGKPCKHLLVLIIGLVQAGEISVNKINKWLSKTANNKPKLDKNLMSETFLRYKGAESGEIEWHPTETIPEDYYTI
;
A
#
# COMPACT_ATOMS: atom_id res chain seq x y z
N MET A 1 -9.68 0.13 -22.36
CA MET A 1 -9.12 -0.46 -21.11
C MET A 1 -8.04 -1.44 -21.49
N ALA A 2 -6.78 -1.15 -21.17
CA ALA A 2 -5.68 -2.06 -21.47
C ALA A 2 -5.93 -3.38 -20.73
N LYS A 3 -5.93 -4.51 -21.46
CA LYS A 3 -5.83 -5.84 -20.84
C LYS A 3 -4.55 -5.82 -20.00
N LYS A 4 -4.72 -5.74 -18.68
CA LYS A 4 -3.61 -5.87 -17.73
C LYS A 4 -3.03 -7.26 -17.90
N ASP A 5 -1.70 -7.32 -18.03
CA ASP A 5 -0.99 -8.58 -18.15
C ASP A 5 -1.10 -9.36 -16.83
N LEU A 6 -2.03 -10.32 -16.81
CA LEU A 6 -2.28 -11.18 -15.66
C LEU A 6 -1.01 -11.94 -15.23
N ASP A 7 -0.15 -12.31 -16.18
CA ASP A 7 1.10 -13.02 -15.87
C ASP A 7 2.09 -12.12 -15.13
N SER A 8 2.19 -10.85 -15.54
CA SER A 8 2.99 -9.84 -14.83
C SER A 8 2.53 -9.66 -13.38
N LEU A 9 1.21 -9.59 -13.16
CA LEU A 9 0.64 -9.46 -11.83
C LEU A 9 0.86 -10.72 -10.97
N ILE A 10 0.67 -11.91 -11.52
CA ILE A 10 0.93 -13.18 -10.81
C ILE A 10 2.41 -13.27 -10.39
N ASN A 11 3.33 -12.94 -11.31
CA ASN A 11 4.76 -12.91 -11.01
C ASN A 11 5.11 -11.85 -9.96
N PHE A 12 4.44 -10.70 -10.01
CA PHE A 12 4.57 -9.68 -8.99
C PHE A 12 4.11 -10.17 -7.61
N ILE A 13 2.96 -10.84 -7.51
CA ILE A 13 2.47 -11.42 -6.25
C ILE A 13 3.46 -12.45 -5.68
N LYS A 14 4.04 -13.32 -6.53
CA LYS A 14 5.10 -14.26 -6.10
C LYS A 14 6.31 -13.52 -5.55
N PHE A 15 6.78 -12.49 -6.25
CA PHE A 15 7.88 -11.65 -5.79
C PHE A 15 7.58 -10.99 -4.42
N LEU A 16 6.35 -10.51 -4.19
CA LEU A 16 5.95 -9.98 -2.89
C LEU A 16 6.06 -11.02 -1.77
N ALA A 17 5.67 -12.27 -2.04
CA ALA A 17 5.76 -13.35 -1.07
C ALA A 17 7.21 -13.66 -0.70
N GLU A 18 8.14 -13.59 -1.67
CA GLU A 18 9.59 -13.75 -1.41
C GLU A 18 10.16 -12.61 -0.57
N LYS A 19 9.78 -11.36 -0.82
CA LYS A 19 10.30 -10.19 -0.08
C LYS A 19 9.65 -9.99 1.29
N THR A 20 8.47 -10.54 1.47
CA THR A 20 7.74 -10.50 2.74
C THR A 20 7.58 -11.91 3.30
N ASP A 21 6.40 -12.49 3.13
CA ASP A 21 6.05 -13.89 3.33
C ASP A 21 4.64 -14.12 2.77
N GLN A 22 4.33 -15.38 2.47
CA GLN A 22 3.06 -15.78 1.89
C GLN A 22 1.87 -15.34 2.76
N ALA A 23 1.97 -15.47 4.09
CA ALA A 23 0.87 -15.16 5.00
C ALA A 23 0.49 -13.66 5.00
N ARG A 24 1.43 -12.74 4.75
CA ARG A 24 1.13 -11.31 4.60
C ARG A 24 0.48 -10.99 3.26
N VAL A 25 0.96 -11.61 2.19
CA VAL A 25 0.38 -11.48 0.85
C VAL A 25 -1.07 -12.00 0.85
N ASP A 26 -1.31 -13.16 1.45
CA ASP A 26 -2.65 -13.75 1.55
C ASP A 26 -3.61 -12.86 2.34
N LYS A 27 -3.14 -12.22 3.42
CA LYS A 27 -3.93 -11.24 4.17
C LYS A 27 -4.26 -10.00 3.35
N ALA A 28 -3.31 -9.49 2.57
CA ALA A 28 -3.54 -8.35 1.70
C ALA A 28 -4.55 -8.69 0.59
N LYS A 29 -4.39 -9.85 -0.07
CA LYS A 29 -5.36 -10.37 -1.04
C LYS A 29 -6.74 -10.56 -0.41
N LYS A 30 -6.81 -11.14 0.78
CA LYS A 30 -8.09 -11.31 1.50
C LYS A 30 -8.77 -9.97 1.77
N MET A 31 -8.00 -8.91 2.10
CA MET A 31 -8.56 -7.57 2.23
C MET A 31 -9.12 -7.06 0.91
N LEU A 32 -8.30 -7.09 -0.16
CA LEU A 32 -8.71 -6.62 -1.49
C LEU A 32 -9.92 -7.37 -2.06
N LYS A 33 -10.03 -8.68 -1.84
CA LYS A 33 -11.18 -9.50 -2.27
C LYS A 33 -12.45 -9.29 -1.42
N ALA A 34 -12.34 -8.65 -0.25
CA ALA A 34 -13.45 -8.51 0.68
C ALA A 34 -14.13 -7.13 0.64
N SER A 35 -13.45 -6.10 0.13
CA SER A 35 -13.96 -4.73 0.21
C SER A 35 -13.38 -3.85 -0.90
N HIS A 36 -14.16 -2.85 -1.29
CA HIS A 36 -13.67 -1.75 -2.12
C HIS A 36 -12.77 -0.83 -1.28
N PHE A 37 -11.63 -0.43 -1.83
CA PHE A 37 -10.75 0.55 -1.21
C PHE A 37 -10.67 1.81 -2.07
N LYS A 38 -10.68 2.96 -1.39
CA LYS A 38 -10.25 4.24 -1.93
C LYS A 38 -8.81 4.48 -1.51
N LEU A 39 -7.87 4.17 -2.39
CA LEU A 39 -6.44 4.28 -2.13
C LEU A 39 -5.98 5.71 -2.45
N PHE A 40 -6.10 6.60 -1.47
CA PHE A 40 -5.47 7.92 -1.55
C PHE A 40 -3.97 7.72 -1.51
N SER A 41 -3.28 8.10 -2.59
CA SER A 41 -1.84 7.86 -2.69
C SER A 41 -1.13 8.96 -3.45
N GLU A 42 0.14 9.12 -3.13
CA GLU A 42 1.09 9.88 -3.90
C GLU A 42 2.26 8.97 -4.26
N PHE A 43 2.59 8.94 -5.55
CA PHE A 43 3.73 8.22 -6.06
C PHE A 43 4.59 9.14 -6.93
N ASN A 44 5.85 9.29 -6.56
CA ASN A 44 6.84 10.04 -7.32
C ASN A 44 8.12 9.21 -7.47
N ASP A 45 9.23 9.83 -7.88
CA ASP A 45 10.50 9.11 -8.07
C ASP A 45 11.23 8.75 -6.77
N ASP A 46 10.84 9.37 -5.66
CA ASP A 46 11.48 9.20 -4.37
C ASP A 46 10.71 8.27 -3.45
N HIS A 47 9.38 8.36 -3.44
CA HIS A 47 8.57 7.58 -2.53
C HIS A 47 7.15 7.31 -3.03
N LEU A 48 6.54 6.34 -2.36
CA LEU A 48 5.12 6.02 -2.35
C LEU A 48 4.64 6.27 -0.93
N VAL A 49 3.60 7.08 -0.79
CA VAL A 49 2.83 7.19 0.44
C VAL A 49 1.35 7.08 0.13
N GLY A 50 0.58 6.49 1.03
CA GLY A 50 -0.86 6.43 0.84
C GLY A 50 -1.62 5.94 2.06
N VAL A 51 -2.93 6.11 2.02
CA VAL A 51 -3.85 5.77 3.09
C VAL A 51 -4.65 4.52 2.72
N VAL A 52 -4.75 3.60 3.67
CA VAL A 52 -5.54 2.37 3.55
C VAL A 52 -6.48 2.27 4.74
N LYS A 53 -7.78 2.12 4.50
CA LYS A 53 -8.77 1.89 5.57
C LYS A 53 -8.56 0.51 6.21
N SER A 54 -8.84 0.41 7.50
CA SER A 54 -8.83 -0.88 8.20
C SER A 54 -9.97 -1.77 7.68
N GLN A 55 -9.76 -3.08 7.73
CA GLN A 55 -10.79 -4.06 7.36
C GLN A 55 -11.84 -4.24 8.48
N THR A 56 -11.45 -4.04 9.73
CA THR A 56 -12.28 -4.42 10.90
C THR A 56 -12.87 -3.23 11.64
N ASP A 57 -12.42 -2.03 11.32
CA ASP A 57 -12.81 -0.80 12.01
C ASP A 57 -12.93 0.30 10.94
N PRO A 58 -14.14 0.78 10.63
CA PRO A 58 -14.35 1.74 9.55
C PRO A 58 -13.71 3.11 9.82
N ASP A 59 -13.49 3.45 11.09
CA ASP A 59 -12.92 4.74 11.51
C ASP A 59 -11.39 4.70 11.59
N LEU A 60 -10.80 3.50 11.56
CA LEU A 60 -9.35 3.33 11.60
C LEU A 60 -8.75 3.35 10.19
N VAL A 61 -7.77 4.23 9.98
CA VAL A 61 -6.98 4.27 8.75
C VAL A 61 -5.49 4.17 9.03
N TYR A 62 -4.76 3.67 8.04
CA TYR A 62 -3.31 3.48 8.09
C TYR A 62 -2.63 4.30 7.01
N SER A 63 -1.65 5.12 7.38
CA SER A 63 -0.71 5.70 6.43
C SER A 63 0.42 4.69 6.20
N CYS A 64 0.72 4.40 4.94
CA CYS A 64 1.70 3.41 4.50
C CYS A 64 2.71 4.09 3.59
N ARG A 65 4.00 3.79 3.75
CA ARG A 65 5.08 4.37 2.95
C ARG A 65 6.13 3.35 2.57
N ILE A 66 6.69 3.52 1.37
CA ILE A 66 7.97 2.95 0.95
C ILE A 66 8.72 3.96 0.09
N ASP A 67 10.05 4.03 0.20
CA ASP A 67 10.88 4.90 -0.65
C ASP A 67 11.88 4.15 -1.52
N LYS A 68 12.53 4.88 -2.43
CA LYS A 68 13.53 4.35 -3.38
C LYS A 68 14.75 3.70 -2.73
N THR A 69 14.99 3.98 -1.45
CA THR A 69 16.08 3.40 -0.65
C THR A 69 15.63 2.15 0.10
N GLY A 70 14.34 1.82 0.06
CA GLY A 70 13.74 0.69 0.74
C GLY A 70 13.39 0.99 2.19
N ASN A 71 13.35 2.25 2.65
CA ASN A 71 12.76 2.53 3.95
C ASN A 71 11.25 2.43 3.82
N PHE A 72 10.60 1.83 4.82
CA PHE A 72 9.17 1.64 4.82
C PHE A 72 8.60 1.85 6.22
N SER A 73 7.32 2.25 6.26
CA SER A 73 6.59 2.46 7.49
C SER A 73 5.10 2.26 7.28
N CYS A 74 4.40 2.00 8.37
CA CYS A 74 2.95 1.99 8.42
C CYS A 74 2.52 2.34 9.85
N CYS A 75 1.58 3.26 10.01
CA CYS A 75 1.05 3.62 11.33
C CYS A 75 -0.44 3.98 11.25
N THR A 76 -1.10 3.97 12.40
CA THR A 76 -2.46 4.50 12.54
C THR A 76 -2.45 6.02 12.57
N GLN A 77 -3.64 6.62 12.56
CA GLN A 77 -3.88 8.07 12.68
C GLN A 77 -3.22 8.69 13.93
N ASN A 78 -3.12 7.91 15.02
CA ASN A 78 -2.48 8.31 16.27
C ASN A 78 -0.96 8.07 16.27
N LEU A 79 -0.38 7.81 15.09
CA LEU A 79 1.05 7.54 14.88
C LEU A 79 1.57 6.30 15.61
N TYR A 80 0.69 5.36 15.95
CA TYR A 80 1.11 4.04 16.46
C TYR A 80 1.57 3.17 15.30
N SER A 81 2.82 2.72 15.37
CA SER A 81 3.41 1.80 14.40
C SER A 81 2.54 0.56 14.24
N CYS A 82 2.29 0.16 12.99
CA CYS A 82 1.50 -1.02 12.69
C CYS A 82 2.20 -2.28 13.22
N GLY A 83 1.50 -3.03 14.07
CA GLY A 83 2.01 -4.29 14.65
C GLY A 83 2.33 -5.38 13.62
N GLY A 84 1.90 -5.21 12.36
CA GLY A 84 2.22 -6.10 11.25
C GLY A 84 3.57 -5.87 10.58
N LEU A 85 4.29 -4.78 10.90
CA LEU A 85 5.59 -4.47 10.31
C LEU A 85 6.62 -5.54 10.67
N ARG A 86 6.97 -5.70 11.96
CA ARG A 86 7.89 -6.78 12.44
C ARG A 86 9.11 -7.03 11.52
N GLY A 87 9.74 -5.96 11.02
CA GLY A 87 10.90 -6.04 10.12
C GLY A 87 10.61 -6.18 8.62
N LYS A 88 9.34 -6.26 8.18
CA LYS A 88 8.94 -6.43 6.77
C LYS A 88 7.73 -5.54 6.43
N PRO A 89 7.47 -5.22 5.15
CA PRO A 89 6.22 -4.58 4.74
C PRO A 89 4.99 -5.29 5.31
N CYS A 90 4.07 -4.53 5.91
CA CYS A 90 2.85 -5.08 6.51
C CYS A 90 1.76 -5.28 5.43
N LYS A 91 0.68 -5.99 5.79
CA LYS A 91 -0.45 -6.22 4.86
C LYS A 91 -1.05 -4.93 4.29
N HIS A 92 -1.08 -3.82 5.04
CA HIS A 92 -1.65 -2.55 4.55
C HIS A 92 -0.81 -1.93 3.45
N LEU A 93 0.52 -1.93 3.61
CA LEU A 93 1.43 -1.50 2.55
C LEU A 93 1.31 -2.40 1.31
N LEU A 94 1.11 -3.70 1.50
CA LEU A 94 0.86 -4.62 0.39
C LEU A 94 -0.49 -4.35 -0.31
N VAL A 95 -1.55 -4.05 0.43
CA VAL A 95 -2.85 -3.64 -0.14
C VAL A 95 -2.69 -2.41 -1.02
N LEU A 96 -1.98 -1.39 -0.52
CA LEU A 96 -1.70 -0.16 -1.28
C LEU A 96 -0.94 -0.48 -2.58
N ILE A 97 0.17 -1.20 -2.45
CA ILE A 97 1.04 -1.51 -3.59
C ILE A 97 0.32 -2.39 -4.63
N ILE A 98 -0.34 -3.47 -4.19
CA ILE A 98 -1.06 -4.37 -5.09
C ILE A 98 -2.18 -3.62 -5.79
N GLY A 99 -2.94 -2.78 -5.08
CA GLY A 99 -4.03 -2.00 -5.66
C GLY A 99 -3.55 -1.01 -6.72
N LEU A 100 -2.44 -0.30 -6.47
CA LEU A 100 -1.89 0.68 -7.42
C LEU A 100 -1.22 0.02 -8.63
N VAL A 101 -0.50 -1.09 -8.43
CA VAL A 101 0.03 -1.90 -9.54
C VAL A 101 -1.11 -2.47 -10.35
N GLN A 102 -2.12 -3.04 -9.68
CA GLN A 102 -3.29 -3.56 -10.35
C GLN A 102 -4.01 -2.45 -11.09
N ALA A 103 -4.12 -1.23 -10.58
CA ALA A 103 -4.76 -0.12 -11.29
C ALA A 103 -3.94 0.38 -12.51
N GLY A 104 -2.64 0.11 -12.55
CA GLY A 104 -1.72 0.63 -13.58
C GLY A 104 -1.08 1.98 -13.21
N GLU A 105 -1.28 2.46 -11.98
CA GLU A 105 -0.72 3.72 -11.46
C GLU A 105 0.79 3.61 -11.19
N ILE A 106 1.27 2.39 -10.89
CA ILE A 106 2.68 2.12 -10.59
C ILE A 106 3.16 0.93 -11.39
N SER A 107 4.33 1.07 -12.04
CA SER A 107 4.97 -0.05 -12.72
C SER A 107 5.55 -1.08 -11.74
N VAL A 108 5.38 -2.37 -12.08
CA VAL A 108 5.95 -3.51 -11.34
C VAL A 108 7.47 -3.36 -11.16
N ASN A 109 8.18 -2.94 -12.20
CA ASN A 109 9.65 -2.80 -12.17
C ASN A 109 10.13 -1.79 -11.12
N LYS A 110 9.47 -0.62 -11.05
CA LYS A 110 9.86 0.44 -10.10
C LYS A 110 9.63 -0.01 -8.66
N ILE A 111 8.47 -0.60 -8.37
CA ILE A 111 8.17 -1.05 -7.00
C ILE A 111 9.01 -2.27 -6.59
N ASN A 112 9.30 -3.21 -7.50
CA ASN A 112 10.19 -4.34 -7.24
C ASN A 112 11.60 -3.89 -6.84
N LYS A 113 12.11 -2.83 -7.48
CA LYS A 113 13.42 -2.23 -7.13
C LYS A 113 13.44 -1.68 -5.71
N TRP A 114 12.34 -1.07 -5.26
CA TRP A 114 12.24 -0.50 -3.91
C TRP A 114 12.06 -1.60 -2.86
N LEU A 115 11.19 -2.57 -3.13
CA LEU A 115 10.94 -3.74 -2.27
C LEU A 115 12.18 -4.62 -2.09
N SER A 116 13.01 -4.78 -3.11
CA SER A 116 14.27 -5.54 -2.97
C SER A 116 15.21 -4.96 -1.92
N LYS A 117 15.13 -3.65 -1.67
CA LYS A 117 15.97 -2.97 -0.67
C LYS A 117 15.41 -3.04 0.75
N THR A 118 14.14 -3.40 0.93
CA THR A 118 13.52 -3.45 2.27
C THR A 118 14.13 -4.53 3.15
N ALA A 119 14.70 -5.58 2.57
CA ALA A 119 15.34 -6.68 3.31
C ALA A 119 16.49 -6.22 4.22
N ASN A 120 17.15 -5.11 3.86
CA ASN A 120 18.28 -4.56 4.62
C ASN A 120 17.86 -3.46 5.61
N ASN A 121 16.57 -3.09 5.63
CA ASN A 121 16.08 -1.94 6.38
C ASN A 121 15.06 -2.36 7.43
N LYS A 122 15.12 -1.72 8.60
CA LYS A 122 14.07 -1.83 9.61
C LYS A 122 12.99 -0.79 9.34
N PRO A 123 11.71 -1.07 9.67
CA PRO A 123 10.67 -0.08 9.55
C PRO A 123 11.00 1.15 10.40
N LYS A 124 10.98 2.33 9.78
CA LYS A 124 11.28 3.60 10.45
C LYS A 124 10.14 4.57 10.23
N LEU A 125 9.48 4.95 11.32
CA LEU A 125 8.36 5.87 11.28
C LEU A 125 8.85 7.31 11.14
N ASP A 126 8.48 7.97 10.03
CA ASP A 126 8.59 9.42 9.87
C ASP A 126 7.29 10.07 10.32
N LYS A 127 7.23 10.55 11.56
CA LYS A 127 6.00 11.09 12.16
C LYS A 127 5.50 12.33 11.42
N ASN A 128 6.38 13.16 10.87
CA ASN A 128 5.99 14.40 10.19
C ASN A 128 5.29 14.04 8.88
N LEU A 129 5.93 13.22 8.05
CA LEU A 129 5.37 12.78 6.77
C LEU A 129 4.06 12.01 6.97
N MET A 130 4.00 11.11 7.97
CA MET A 130 2.76 10.38 8.25
C MET A 130 1.63 11.32 8.68
N SER A 131 1.93 12.32 9.51
CA SER A 131 0.93 13.31 9.96
C SER A 131 0.42 14.15 8.80
N GLU A 132 1.33 14.62 7.94
CA GLU A 132 0.99 15.37 6.72
C GLU A 132 0.06 14.55 5.81
N THR A 133 0.36 13.26 5.63
CA THR A 133 -0.49 12.35 4.84
C THR A 133 -1.91 12.26 5.41
N PHE A 134 -2.04 12.15 6.74
CA PHE A 134 -3.36 12.09 7.37
C PHE A 134 -4.12 13.41 7.29
N LEU A 135 -3.43 14.55 7.44
CA LEU A 135 -4.03 15.87 7.27
C LEU A 135 -4.56 16.04 5.84
N ARG A 136 -3.74 15.67 4.83
CA ARG A 136 -4.15 15.71 3.43
C ARG A 136 -5.34 14.78 3.15
N TYR A 137 -5.33 13.58 3.72
CA TYR A 137 -6.44 12.63 3.59
C TYR A 137 -7.74 13.17 4.21
N LYS A 138 -7.67 13.78 5.40
CA LYS A 138 -8.84 14.41 6.03
C LYS A 138 -9.38 15.59 5.20
N GLY A 139 -8.49 16.43 4.68
CA GLY A 139 -8.90 17.51 3.77
C GLY A 139 -9.52 16.99 2.47
N ALA A 140 -9.07 15.83 1.97
CA ALA A 140 -9.69 15.18 0.82
C ALA A 140 -11.08 14.61 1.13
N GLU A 141 -11.26 13.95 2.28
CA GLU A 141 -12.57 13.44 2.71
C GLU A 141 -13.56 14.58 3.02
N SER A 142 -13.08 15.75 3.46
CA SER A 142 -13.94 16.94 3.67
C SER A 142 -14.19 17.76 2.40
N GLY A 143 -13.50 17.46 1.30
CA GLY A 143 -13.58 18.22 0.05
C GLY A 143 -12.80 19.53 0.04
N GLU A 144 -11.99 19.80 1.08
CA GLU A 144 -11.10 20.97 1.16
C GLU A 144 -9.87 20.83 0.27
N ILE A 145 -9.43 19.59 0.01
CA ILE A 145 -8.26 19.28 -0.81
C ILE A 145 -8.68 18.37 -1.96
N GLU A 146 -8.32 18.74 -3.18
CA GLU A 146 -8.48 17.85 -4.33
C GLU A 146 -7.39 16.77 -4.30
N TRP A 147 -7.74 15.56 -3.86
CA TRP A 147 -6.88 14.39 -3.92
C TRP A 147 -7.74 13.17 -4.25
N HIS A 148 -7.75 12.76 -5.52
CA HIS A 148 -8.60 11.65 -5.96
C HIS A 148 -7.97 10.30 -5.63
N PRO A 149 -8.71 9.35 -5.04
CA PRO A 149 -8.20 8.03 -4.75
C PRO A 149 -8.21 7.14 -5.99
N THR A 150 -7.30 6.16 -6.01
CA THR A 150 -7.45 5.01 -6.89
C THR A 150 -8.44 4.02 -6.26
N GLU A 151 -9.51 3.68 -6.97
CA GLU A 151 -10.50 2.73 -6.48
C GLU A 151 -10.13 1.29 -6.83
N THR A 152 -10.34 0.38 -5.88
CA THR A 152 -10.20 -1.06 -6.09
C THR A 152 -11.55 -1.76 -6.11
N ILE A 153 -11.71 -2.74 -6.98
CA ILE A 153 -12.91 -3.57 -7.09
C ILE A 153 -12.54 -5.00 -6.70
N PRO A 154 -13.23 -5.65 -5.73
CA PRO A 154 -12.88 -6.99 -5.25
C PRO A 154 -12.69 -8.05 -6.33
N GLU A 155 -13.53 -8.01 -7.36
CA GLU A 155 -13.57 -8.93 -8.49
C GLU A 155 -12.24 -8.96 -9.27
N ASP A 156 -11.54 -7.82 -9.33
CA ASP A 156 -10.23 -7.69 -9.98
C ASP A 156 -9.14 -8.58 -9.33
N TYR A 157 -9.40 -9.08 -8.13
CA TYR A 157 -8.45 -9.85 -7.34
C TYR A 157 -8.83 -11.32 -7.20
N TYR A 158 -9.96 -11.78 -7.75
CA TYR A 158 -10.40 -13.17 -7.60
C TYR A 158 -9.46 -14.16 -8.29
N THR A 159 -8.87 -13.77 -9.41
CA THR A 159 -8.00 -14.60 -10.24
C THR A 159 -6.53 -14.62 -9.82
N ILE A 160 -6.13 -13.82 -8.82
CA ILE A 160 -4.75 -13.78 -8.30
C ILE A 160 -4.59 -14.37 -6.93
#